data_AF-A0A9P7FE47-F1
#
_entry.id   AF-A0A9P7FE47-F1
#
_cell.length_a   1.000
_cell.length_b   1.000
_cell.length_c   1.000
_cell.angle_alpha   90.00
_cell.angle_beta   90.00
_cell.angle_gamma   90.00
#
_symmetry.space_group_name_H-M   'P 1'
#
loop_
_entity.id
_entity.type
_entity.pdbx_description
1 polymer ?
#
loop_
_entity_poly.entity_id
_entity_poly.type
_entity_poly.pdbx_seq_one_letter_code
_entity_poly.pdbx_strand_id
1 'polypeptide(L)'
;YRSFQDAYPDDWQEILDTFDETRIASGPPLTVAQRSQEFTRLTKKVTSLVNMATAKHGFEAALLMCGKVVNQDASIGYIHTTSGAEEFWASRCRADEDTMVGHFKAHVYHQASLAVVAEDVYGEAQLKPSEKKIALPGRHARAPALGGKLMAQSGTFPWKLLPTELAHHRFVMRGYPEDMLMPGEPHVMVARPKGISDLDKRERVVLADALRSGRLTIEQQKMGDLNKTSPIIFGEAPPEESMHARGRRMLVDGTIDREGLAC
;
A
#
# COMPACT_ATOMS: atom_id res chain seq x y z
N TYR A 1 -17.38 -16.57 1.29
CA TYR A 1 -17.70 -15.45 2.20
C TYR A 1 -18.20 -15.93 3.55
N ARG A 2 -19.27 -16.74 3.62
CA ARG A 2 -19.74 -17.31 4.90
C ARG A 2 -18.65 -18.06 5.69
N SER A 3 -17.89 -18.91 5.02
CA SER A 3 -16.73 -19.60 5.63
C SER A 3 -15.63 -18.65 6.16
N PHE A 4 -15.48 -17.47 5.57
CA PHE A 4 -14.53 -16.44 6.02
C PHE A 4 -15.10 -15.64 7.20
N GLN A 5 -16.40 -15.35 7.17
CA GLN A 5 -17.13 -14.75 8.29
C GLN A 5 -17.14 -15.68 9.50
N ASP A 6 -17.28 -16.99 9.30
CA ASP A 6 -17.26 -17.98 10.38
C ASP A 6 -15.85 -18.14 10.98
N ALA A 7 -14.79 -17.95 10.17
CA ALA A 7 -13.40 -18.01 10.62
C ALA A 7 -12.94 -16.72 11.33
N TYR A 8 -13.52 -15.57 10.97
CA TYR A 8 -13.19 -14.25 11.51
C TYR A 8 -14.45 -13.46 11.89
N PRO A 9 -15.29 -13.97 12.82
CA PRO A 9 -16.62 -13.41 13.08
C PRO A 9 -16.62 -11.97 13.58
N ASP A 10 -15.56 -11.57 14.28
CA ASP A 10 -15.45 -10.23 14.87
C ASP A 10 -14.75 -9.21 13.96
N ASP A 11 -13.86 -9.66 13.07
CA ASP A 11 -12.94 -8.78 12.33
C ASP A 11 -13.03 -8.90 10.80
N TRP A 12 -13.92 -9.76 10.26
CA TRP A 12 -13.98 -10.02 8.81
C TRP A 12 -14.17 -8.75 7.99
N GLN A 13 -14.97 -7.79 8.45
CA GLN A 13 -15.18 -6.50 7.78
C GLN A 13 -13.89 -5.68 7.71
N GLU A 14 -13.18 -5.55 8.83
CA GLU A 14 -11.93 -4.79 8.90
C GLU A 14 -10.83 -5.43 8.03
N ILE A 15 -10.77 -6.76 7.99
CA ILE A 15 -9.82 -7.48 7.12
C ILE A 15 -10.11 -7.20 5.65
N LEU A 16 -11.38 -7.16 5.25
CA LEU A 16 -11.77 -6.86 3.87
C LEU A 16 -11.52 -5.41 3.50
N ASP A 17 -11.84 -4.48 4.39
CA ASP A 17 -11.59 -3.05 4.17
C ASP A 17 -10.08 -2.80 4.04
N THR A 18 -9.27 -3.39 4.93
CA THR A 18 -7.79 -3.33 4.85
C THR A 18 -7.27 -3.96 3.56
N PHE A 19 -7.84 -5.09 3.14
CA PHE A 19 -7.49 -5.75 1.88
C PHE A 19 -7.83 -4.91 0.66
N ASP A 20 -8.99 -4.26 0.64
CA ASP A 20 -9.38 -3.37 -0.46
C ASP A 20 -8.52 -2.09 -0.47
N GLU A 21 -8.21 -1.50 0.69
CA GLU A 21 -7.28 -0.36 0.80
C GLU A 21 -5.88 -0.70 0.28
N THR A 22 -5.33 -1.86 0.68
CA THR A 22 -4.01 -2.32 0.22
C THR A 22 -4.00 -2.68 -1.26
N ARG A 23 -5.10 -3.23 -1.79
CA ARG A 23 -5.27 -3.51 -3.23
C ARG A 23 -5.33 -2.23 -4.05
N ILE A 24 -6.02 -1.20 -3.54
CA ILE A 24 -6.07 0.13 -4.17
C ILE A 24 -4.68 0.78 -4.17
N ALA A 25 -3.89 0.61 -3.11
CA ALA A 25 -2.53 1.13 -3.02
C ALA A 25 -1.50 0.38 -3.89
N SER A 26 -1.76 -0.89 -4.23
CA SER A 26 -0.80 -1.79 -4.90
C SER A 26 -1.04 -1.96 -6.41
N GLY A 27 -1.97 -1.22 -7.01
CA GLY A 27 -2.23 -1.27 -8.44
C GLY A 27 -1.02 -0.80 -9.27
N PRO A 28 -0.77 -1.40 -10.45
CA PRO A 28 0.25 -0.87 -11.36
C PRO A 28 -0.04 0.60 -11.70
N PRO A 29 0.99 1.43 -11.93
CA PRO A 29 0.79 2.82 -12.32
C PRO A 29 -0.15 2.89 -13.54
N LEU A 30 -1.29 3.56 -13.38
CA LEU A 30 -2.25 3.75 -14.46
C LEU A 30 -1.66 4.69 -15.52
N THR A 31 -1.95 4.42 -16.79
CA THR A 31 -1.65 5.36 -17.88
C THR A 31 -2.50 6.62 -17.77
N VAL A 32 -2.09 7.69 -18.46
CA VAL A 32 -2.85 8.96 -18.52
C VAL A 32 -4.32 8.72 -18.89
N ALA A 33 -4.56 7.92 -19.93
CA ALA A 33 -5.91 7.60 -20.39
C ALA A 33 -6.73 6.81 -19.35
N GLN A 34 -6.10 5.85 -18.68
CA GLN A 34 -6.76 5.07 -17.63
C GLN A 34 -7.12 5.94 -16.42
N ARG A 35 -6.23 6.86 -16.01
CA ARG A 35 -6.51 7.80 -14.93
C ARG A 35 -7.69 8.72 -15.25
N SER A 36 -7.74 9.28 -16.46
CA SER A 36 -8.89 10.07 -16.92
C SER A 36 -10.20 9.25 -16.92
N GLN A 37 -10.13 7.97 -17.32
CA GLN A 37 -11.30 7.09 -17.31
C GLN A 37 -11.78 6.77 -15.88
N GLU A 38 -10.86 6.44 -14.98
CA GLU A 38 -11.18 6.19 -13.56
C GLU A 38 -11.73 7.44 -12.89
N PHE A 39 -11.13 8.61 -13.16
CA PHE A 39 -11.63 9.89 -12.65
C PHE A 39 -13.04 10.17 -13.14
N THR A 40 -13.32 9.97 -14.44
CA THR A 40 -14.67 10.13 -15.00
C THR A 40 -15.67 9.15 -14.39
N ARG A 41 -15.24 7.91 -14.11
CA ARG A 41 -16.10 6.91 -13.44
C ARG A 41 -16.43 7.35 -12.01
N LEU A 42 -15.42 7.84 -11.28
CA LEU A 42 -15.56 8.31 -9.91
C LEU A 42 -16.50 9.52 -9.84
N THR A 43 -16.28 10.54 -10.66
CA THR A 43 -17.12 11.76 -10.66
C THR A 43 -18.57 11.43 -10.96
N LYS A 44 -18.84 10.58 -11.96
CA LYS A 44 -20.20 10.10 -12.25
C LYS A 44 -20.85 9.40 -11.05
N LYS A 45 -20.10 8.54 -10.36
CA LYS A 45 -20.62 7.78 -9.21
C LYS A 45 -20.94 8.71 -8.03
N VAL A 46 -20.03 9.61 -7.69
CA VAL A 46 -20.21 10.55 -6.57
C VAL A 46 -21.34 11.52 -6.86
N THR A 47 -21.41 12.08 -8.07
CA THR A 47 -22.50 12.98 -8.49
C THR A 47 -23.84 12.29 -8.45
N SER A 48 -23.94 11.06 -8.93
CA SER A 48 -25.17 10.26 -8.83
C SER A 48 -25.58 10.05 -7.37
N LEU A 49 -24.64 9.72 -6.49
CA LEU A 49 -24.90 9.50 -5.07
C LEU A 49 -25.42 10.77 -4.39
N VAL A 50 -24.77 11.91 -4.65
CA VAL A 50 -25.17 13.20 -4.08
C VAL A 50 -26.54 13.62 -4.60
N ASN A 51 -26.80 13.51 -5.90
CA ASN A 51 -28.11 13.84 -6.46
C ASN A 51 -29.23 12.95 -5.90
N MET A 52 -28.97 11.67 -5.66
CA MET A 52 -29.93 10.80 -4.98
C MET A 52 -30.19 11.24 -3.53
N ALA A 53 -29.15 11.67 -2.80
CA ALA A 53 -29.29 12.18 -1.45
C ALA A 53 -30.08 13.50 -1.41
N THR A 54 -29.88 14.38 -2.39
CA THR A 54 -30.70 15.59 -2.59
C THR A 54 -32.16 15.23 -2.82
N ALA A 55 -32.45 14.35 -3.77
CA ALA A 55 -33.82 13.97 -4.10
C ALA A 55 -34.55 13.26 -2.94
N LYS A 56 -33.83 12.40 -2.20
CA LYS A 56 -34.44 11.57 -1.15
C LYS A 56 -34.52 12.26 0.21
N HIS A 57 -33.54 13.09 0.54
CA HIS A 57 -33.35 13.64 1.89
C HIS A 57 -33.27 15.16 1.93
N GLY A 58 -33.27 15.85 0.78
CA GLY A 58 -33.15 17.30 0.71
C GLY A 58 -31.75 17.82 1.06
N PHE A 59 -30.71 16.97 0.95
CA PHE A 59 -29.33 17.39 1.20
C PHE A 59 -28.76 18.16 0.01
N GLU A 60 -27.97 19.20 0.30
CA GLU A 60 -27.31 20.02 -0.71
C GLU A 60 -25.79 19.87 -0.62
N ALA A 61 -25.11 19.96 -1.76
CA ALA A 61 -23.67 19.76 -1.85
C ALA A 61 -23.04 20.60 -2.97
N ALA A 62 -21.81 21.03 -2.70
CA ALA A 62 -20.88 21.55 -3.70
C ALA A 62 -19.63 20.67 -3.68
N LEU A 63 -19.27 20.11 -4.83
CA LEU A 63 -18.18 19.15 -5.02
C LEU A 63 -17.11 19.78 -5.90
N LEU A 64 -15.85 19.61 -5.51
CA LEU A 64 -14.69 20.01 -6.27
C LEU A 64 -13.63 18.92 -6.19
N MET A 65 -13.15 18.45 -7.34
CA MET A 65 -12.20 17.35 -7.47
C MET A 65 -11.16 17.67 -8.53
N CYS A 66 -9.91 17.26 -8.33
CA CYS A 66 -8.87 17.32 -9.36
C CYS A 66 -7.88 16.17 -9.23
N GLY A 67 -7.15 15.90 -10.31
CA GLY A 67 -6.00 14.99 -10.27
C GLY A 67 -4.86 15.55 -9.42
N LYS A 68 -4.09 14.67 -8.77
CA LYS A 68 -2.91 15.05 -7.97
C LYS A 68 -1.63 15.12 -8.81
N VAL A 69 -1.52 14.27 -9.83
CA VAL A 69 -0.27 14.06 -10.59
C VAL A 69 -0.33 14.83 -11.89
N VAL A 70 0.19 16.07 -11.89
CA VAL A 70 0.12 17.01 -13.03
C VAL A 70 0.43 16.36 -14.38
N ASN A 71 1.56 15.65 -14.46
CA ASN A 71 2.08 15.09 -15.71
C ASN A 71 1.29 13.87 -16.20
N GLN A 72 0.59 13.16 -15.31
CA GLN A 72 -0.17 11.96 -15.65
C GLN A 72 -1.69 12.20 -15.72
N ASP A 73 -2.17 13.26 -15.06
CA ASP A 73 -3.59 13.60 -14.95
C ASP A 73 -4.04 14.60 -16.02
N ALA A 74 -3.14 15.07 -16.91
CA ALA A 74 -3.45 16.02 -17.98
C ALA A 74 -4.29 17.23 -17.53
N SER A 75 -4.10 17.67 -16.28
CA SER A 75 -4.90 18.72 -15.66
C SER A 75 -6.42 18.44 -15.59
N ILE A 76 -6.83 17.21 -15.28
CA ILE A 76 -8.25 16.90 -15.01
C ILE A 76 -8.77 17.63 -13.76
N GLY A 77 -9.98 18.19 -13.88
CA GLY A 77 -10.72 18.81 -12.80
C GLY A 77 -12.21 18.57 -13.00
N TYR A 78 -12.96 18.57 -11.92
CA TYR A 78 -14.41 18.40 -11.92
C TYR A 78 -15.02 19.24 -10.83
N ILE A 79 -16.12 19.89 -11.15
CA ILE A 79 -16.93 20.66 -10.22
C ILE A 79 -18.38 20.28 -10.44
N HIS A 80 -19.15 20.22 -9.35
CA HIS A 80 -20.57 19.91 -9.39
C HIS A 80 -21.27 20.59 -8.23
N THR A 81 -22.45 21.15 -8.46
CA THR A 81 -23.33 21.66 -7.41
C THR A 81 -24.72 21.06 -7.57
N THR A 82 -25.39 20.83 -6.44
CA THR A 82 -26.82 20.49 -6.43
C THR A 82 -27.65 21.76 -6.52
N SER A 83 -28.96 21.62 -6.79
CA SER A 83 -29.85 22.76 -7.07
C SER A 83 -29.87 23.85 -5.99
N GLY A 84 -29.80 23.48 -4.72
CA GLY A 84 -29.77 24.45 -3.61
C GLY A 84 -28.38 25.07 -3.36
N ALA A 85 -27.35 24.59 -4.06
CA ALA A 85 -25.99 25.11 -4.01
C ALA A 85 -25.55 25.76 -5.34
N GLU A 86 -26.48 25.99 -6.26
CA GLU A 86 -26.22 26.76 -7.48
C GLU A 86 -25.65 28.14 -7.13
N GLU A 87 -24.77 28.65 -7.99
CA GLU A 87 -24.06 29.93 -7.80
C GLU A 87 -23.24 30.05 -6.51
N PHE A 88 -23.05 28.98 -5.74
CA PHE A 88 -22.27 29.02 -4.49
C PHE A 88 -20.87 29.59 -4.72
N TRP A 89 -20.18 29.15 -5.77
CA TRP A 89 -18.83 29.61 -6.12
C TRP A 89 -18.80 31.09 -6.51
N ALA A 90 -19.71 31.52 -7.37
CA ALA A 90 -19.78 32.91 -7.82
C ALA A 90 -20.17 33.85 -6.67
N SER A 91 -21.14 33.45 -5.83
CA SER A 91 -21.68 34.30 -4.77
C SER A 91 -20.80 34.35 -3.51
N ARG A 92 -20.27 33.20 -3.07
CA ARG A 92 -19.50 33.10 -1.82
C ARG A 92 -18.00 33.18 -2.06
N CYS A 93 -17.50 32.53 -3.11
CA CYS A 93 -16.08 32.50 -3.42
C CYS A 93 -15.65 33.61 -4.41
N ARG A 94 -16.62 34.30 -5.04
CA ARG A 94 -16.37 35.34 -6.05
C ARG A 94 -15.51 34.85 -7.20
N ALA A 95 -15.72 33.60 -7.59
CA ALA A 95 -15.00 32.93 -8.66
C ALA A 95 -15.98 32.09 -9.48
N ASP A 96 -15.81 32.10 -10.81
CA ASP A 96 -16.50 31.16 -11.69
C ASP A 96 -15.94 29.74 -11.51
N GLU A 97 -16.64 28.77 -12.10
CA GLU A 97 -16.32 27.35 -11.97
C GLU A 97 -14.92 27.01 -12.47
N ASP A 98 -14.50 27.57 -13.62
CA ASP A 98 -13.18 27.31 -14.20
C ASP A 98 -12.08 27.91 -13.34
N THR A 99 -12.30 29.13 -12.82
CA THR A 99 -11.39 29.78 -11.87
C THR A 99 -11.25 28.97 -10.57
N MET A 100 -12.36 28.45 -10.02
CA MET A 100 -12.32 27.60 -8.82
C MET A 100 -11.54 26.31 -9.06
N VAL A 101 -11.77 25.64 -10.19
CA VAL A 101 -11.02 24.45 -10.58
C VAL A 101 -9.53 24.79 -10.76
N GLY A 102 -9.21 25.93 -11.39
CA GLY A 102 -7.85 26.41 -11.55
C GLY A 102 -7.13 26.66 -10.23
N HIS A 103 -7.77 27.36 -9.28
CA HIS A 103 -7.24 27.62 -7.95
C HIS A 103 -7.02 26.34 -7.15
N PHE A 104 -7.97 25.41 -7.20
CA PHE A 104 -7.86 24.15 -6.50
C PHE A 104 -6.73 23.28 -7.06
N LYS A 105 -6.59 23.22 -8.39
CA LYS A 105 -5.45 22.57 -9.04
C LYS A 105 -4.13 23.19 -8.60
N ALA A 106 -4.01 24.52 -8.65
CA ALA A 106 -2.79 25.22 -8.24
C ALA A 106 -2.43 24.90 -6.78
N HIS A 107 -3.42 24.86 -5.89
CA HIS A 107 -3.22 24.48 -4.49
C HIS A 107 -2.72 23.02 -4.36
N VAL A 108 -3.38 22.07 -5.01
CA VAL A 108 -3.00 20.64 -4.96
C VAL A 108 -1.60 20.44 -5.54
N TYR A 109 -1.24 21.12 -6.62
CA TYR A 109 0.08 21.02 -7.24
C TYR A 109 1.16 21.66 -6.39
N HIS A 110 0.87 22.79 -5.73
CA HIS A 110 1.77 23.39 -4.77
C HIS A 110 2.02 22.44 -3.60
N GLN A 111 0.98 21.82 -3.04
CA GLN A 111 1.14 20.82 -1.97
C GLN A 111 1.92 19.59 -2.42
N ALA A 112 1.68 19.09 -3.63
CA ALA A 112 2.44 17.98 -4.20
C ALA A 112 3.92 18.35 -4.38
N SER A 113 4.22 19.57 -4.84
CA SER A 113 5.58 20.08 -4.97
C SER A 113 6.27 20.24 -3.61
N LEU A 114 5.58 20.76 -2.60
CA LEU A 114 6.13 20.89 -1.25
C LEU A 114 6.50 19.52 -0.65
N ALA A 115 5.71 18.48 -0.91
CA ALA A 115 6.04 17.12 -0.48
C ALA A 115 7.36 16.62 -1.10
N VAL A 116 7.55 16.84 -2.41
CA VAL A 116 8.80 16.48 -3.11
C VAL A 116 9.99 17.27 -2.55
N VAL A 117 9.82 18.59 -2.35
CA VAL A 117 10.89 19.45 -1.81
C VAL A 117 11.22 19.08 -0.35
N ALA A 118 10.21 18.72 0.46
CA ALA A 118 10.44 18.24 1.82
C ALA A 118 11.23 16.93 1.84
N GLU A 119 10.94 16.02 0.89
CA GLU A 119 11.70 14.77 0.69
C GLU A 119 13.14 15.02 0.21
N ASP A 120 13.36 16.02 -0.66
CA ASP A 120 14.66 16.30 -1.30
C ASP A 120 15.60 17.17 -0.44
N VAL A 121 15.07 18.13 0.34
CA VAL A 121 15.88 19.14 1.07
C VAL A 121 16.17 18.72 2.51
N TYR A 122 15.28 17.97 3.13
CA TYR A 122 15.41 17.56 4.52
C TYR A 122 15.16 16.07 4.63
N GLY A 123 16.23 15.27 4.54
CA GLY A 123 16.17 13.87 4.96
C GLY A 123 15.43 13.78 6.30
N GLU A 124 14.25 13.18 6.28
CA GLU A 124 13.33 12.95 7.40
C GLU A 124 13.16 14.10 8.44
N ALA A 125 13.17 15.38 8.03
CA ALA A 125 12.79 16.46 8.96
C ALA A 125 11.35 16.94 8.73
N GLN A 126 10.48 16.40 9.58
CA GLN A 126 9.08 16.74 9.87
C GLN A 126 8.57 18.11 9.35
N LEU A 127 7.79 18.07 8.28
CA LEU A 127 6.64 18.95 8.07
C LEU A 127 5.46 18.08 7.64
N LYS A 128 4.72 17.54 8.62
CA LYS A 128 3.47 16.82 8.35
C LYS A 128 2.40 17.84 7.94
N PRO A 129 1.76 17.72 6.77
CA PRO A 129 0.52 18.44 6.49
C PRO A 129 -0.49 18.14 7.59
N SER A 130 -1.32 19.10 8.00
CA SER A 130 -2.34 18.84 9.01
C SER A 130 -3.34 17.82 8.44
N GLU A 131 -3.21 16.56 8.84
CA GLU A 131 -4.28 15.58 8.71
C GLU A 131 -5.43 16.05 9.61
N LYS A 132 -6.33 16.88 9.06
CA LYS A 132 -7.67 16.96 9.62
C LYS A 132 -8.34 15.64 9.33
N LYS A 133 -8.19 14.69 10.27
CA LYS A 133 -9.04 13.52 10.35
C LYS A 133 -10.48 14.02 10.36
N ILE A 134 -11.20 13.76 9.27
CA ILE A 134 -12.65 13.85 9.28
C ILE A 134 -13.08 12.78 10.28
N ALA A 135 -13.50 13.22 11.46
CA ALA A 135 -13.99 12.34 12.51
C ALA A 135 -15.29 11.71 12.03
N LEU A 136 -15.20 10.49 11.47
CA LEU A 136 -16.31 9.56 11.50
C LEU A 136 -16.61 9.24 12.98
N PRO A 137 -17.87 9.23 13.42
CA PRO A 137 -18.22 8.99 14.81
C PRO A 137 -17.63 7.66 15.28
N GLY A 138 -16.77 7.74 16.29
CA GLY A 138 -15.91 6.65 16.72
C GLY A 138 -16.68 5.50 17.34
N ARG A 139 -16.27 4.27 16.97
CA ARG A 139 -16.38 3.11 17.86
C ARG A 139 -14.98 2.77 18.34
N HIS A 140 -14.71 3.11 19.59
CA HIS A 140 -13.56 2.59 20.30
C HIS A 140 -13.77 1.09 20.52
N ALA A 141 -13.08 0.27 19.74
CA ALA A 141 -12.76 -1.10 20.13
C ALA A 141 -11.27 -1.29 19.86
N ARG A 142 -10.55 -1.64 20.92
CA ARG A 142 -9.12 -1.90 20.91
C ARG A 142 -8.92 -3.26 20.24
N ALA A 143 -8.47 -3.25 18.99
CA ALA A 143 -8.20 -4.47 18.22
C ALA A 143 -7.29 -5.42 19.02
N PRO A 144 -7.63 -6.72 19.16
CA PRO A 144 -6.64 -7.72 19.48
C PRO A 144 -5.70 -7.84 18.28
N ALA A 145 -4.41 -7.61 18.50
CA ALA A 145 -3.38 -7.67 17.47
C ALA A 145 -3.23 -9.11 16.95
N LEU A 146 -4.01 -9.49 15.94
CA LEU A 146 -3.87 -10.75 15.20
C LEU A 146 -3.14 -10.59 13.86
N GLY A 147 -2.59 -9.41 13.59
CA GLY A 147 -1.60 -9.19 12.54
C GLY A 147 -0.58 -8.19 13.05
N GLY A 148 0.66 -8.64 13.31
CA GLY A 148 1.75 -7.73 13.59
C GLY A 148 1.88 -6.77 12.41
N LYS A 149 1.60 -5.49 12.65
CA LYS A 149 1.84 -4.44 11.66
C LYS A 149 3.35 -4.41 11.42
N LEU A 150 3.81 -4.98 10.29
CA LEU A 150 5.12 -4.70 9.73
C LEU A 150 5.10 -3.21 9.34
N MET A 151 5.31 -2.34 10.32
CA MET A 151 5.23 -0.90 10.14
C MET A 151 6.44 -0.45 9.34
N ALA A 152 6.22 -0.17 8.06
CA ALA A 152 7.13 0.65 7.29
C ALA A 152 7.28 2.02 7.96
N GLN A 153 8.46 2.35 8.50
CA GLN A 153 8.74 3.67 9.06
C GLN A 153 8.59 4.80 8.02
N SER A 154 8.71 4.47 6.73
CA SER A 154 8.74 5.41 5.60
C SER A 154 7.66 5.17 4.53
N GLY A 155 6.59 4.41 4.82
CA GLY A 155 5.52 4.14 3.87
C GLY A 155 5.89 3.20 2.69
N THR A 156 7.14 2.72 2.65
CA THR A 156 7.61 1.72 1.69
C THR A 156 7.75 0.36 2.36
N PHE A 157 7.34 -0.72 1.68
CA PHE A 157 7.47 -2.08 2.22
C PHE A 157 8.92 -2.33 2.67
N PRO A 158 9.17 -2.77 3.93
CA PRO A 158 10.51 -2.77 4.54
C PRO A 158 11.37 -3.94 4.03
N TRP A 159 11.57 -4.08 2.72
CA TRP A 159 12.22 -5.22 2.08
C TRP A 159 13.61 -5.54 2.67
N LYS A 160 14.41 -4.51 2.95
CA LYS A 160 15.76 -4.66 3.51
C LYS A 160 15.76 -5.03 4.99
N LEU A 161 14.76 -4.55 5.72
CA LEU A 161 14.62 -4.77 7.16
C LEU A 161 13.69 -5.94 7.47
N LEU A 162 13.12 -6.58 6.45
CA LEU A 162 12.14 -7.65 6.60
C LEU A 162 12.68 -8.78 7.48
N PRO A 163 13.96 -9.22 7.37
CA PRO A 163 14.55 -10.16 8.32
C PRO A 163 14.40 -9.74 9.79
N THR A 164 14.82 -8.52 10.10
CA THR A 164 14.78 -7.94 11.43
C THR A 164 13.34 -7.75 11.95
N GLU A 165 12.43 -7.34 11.07
CA GLU A 165 11.02 -7.14 11.40
C GLU A 165 10.29 -8.47 11.66
N LEU A 166 10.55 -9.50 10.84
CA LEU A 166 10.06 -10.85 11.07
C LEU A 166 10.54 -11.37 12.43
N ALA A 167 11.82 -11.17 12.77
CA ALA A 167 12.36 -11.56 14.06
C ALA A 167 11.73 -10.79 15.23
N HIS A 168 11.57 -9.46 15.10
CA HIS A 168 10.93 -8.61 16.11
C HIS A 168 9.52 -9.09 16.42
N HIS A 169 8.75 -9.38 15.38
CA HIS A 169 7.35 -9.79 15.50
C HIS A 169 7.16 -11.31 15.67
N ARG A 170 8.24 -12.07 15.77
CA ARG A 170 8.26 -13.54 15.93
C ARG A 170 7.52 -14.26 14.82
N PHE A 171 7.71 -13.80 13.59
CA PHE A 171 7.24 -14.44 12.38
C PHE A 171 8.39 -15.17 11.68
N VAL A 172 8.05 -16.28 11.07
CA VAL A 172 8.94 -17.06 10.23
C VAL A 172 8.29 -17.20 8.86
N MET A 173 9.06 -16.95 7.82
CA MET A 173 8.65 -17.12 6.44
C MET A 173 9.13 -18.50 5.94
N ARG A 174 8.25 -19.29 5.31
CA ARG A 174 8.58 -20.63 4.79
C ARG A 174 8.17 -20.79 3.34
N GLY A 175 8.96 -21.54 2.58
CA GLY A 175 8.73 -21.79 1.16
C GLY A 175 9.16 -20.63 0.26
N TYR A 176 10.27 -19.97 0.63
CA TYR A 176 10.84 -18.90 -0.20
C TYR A 176 11.46 -19.48 -1.48
N PRO A 177 11.17 -18.96 -2.68
CA PRO A 177 11.67 -19.57 -3.92
C PRO A 177 13.21 -19.61 -4.00
N GLU A 178 13.78 -20.70 -4.54
CA GLU A 178 15.24 -20.95 -4.54
C GLU A 178 16.01 -20.09 -5.56
N ASP A 179 15.39 -19.67 -6.67
CA ASP A 179 16.07 -18.94 -7.76
C ASP A 179 15.85 -17.42 -7.73
N MET A 180 15.75 -16.82 -6.54
CA MET A 180 15.54 -15.37 -6.40
C MET A 180 16.30 -14.77 -5.23
N LEU A 181 16.55 -13.46 -5.27
CA LEU A 181 17.14 -12.75 -4.14
C LEU A 181 16.23 -12.79 -2.90
N MET A 182 16.81 -13.12 -1.75
CA MET A 182 16.13 -13.01 -0.46
C MET A 182 15.99 -11.56 -0.01
N PRO A 183 15.07 -11.24 0.91
CA PRO A 183 14.85 -9.88 1.38
C PRO A 183 16.12 -9.29 2.01
N GLY A 184 16.61 -8.17 1.46
CA GLY A 184 17.84 -7.52 1.92
C GLY A 184 19.15 -8.13 1.39
N GLU A 185 19.09 -9.21 0.59
CA GLU A 185 20.26 -9.79 -0.06
C GLU A 185 20.87 -8.81 -1.08
N PRO A 186 22.18 -8.50 -0.99
CA PRO A 186 22.82 -7.60 -1.95
C PRO A 186 23.01 -8.30 -3.31
N HIS A 187 22.68 -7.61 -4.39
CA HIS A 187 22.99 -8.10 -5.73
C HIS A 187 24.51 -8.01 -5.99
N VAL A 188 25.12 -9.11 -6.46
CA VAL A 188 26.57 -9.20 -6.75
C VAL A 188 27.10 -8.08 -7.68
N MET A 189 26.24 -7.50 -8.52
CA MET A 189 26.61 -6.48 -9.52
C MET A 189 26.29 -5.04 -9.10
N VAL A 190 25.62 -4.82 -7.95
CA VAL A 190 25.14 -3.49 -7.55
C VAL A 190 25.66 -3.15 -6.15
N ALA A 191 26.50 -2.12 -6.06
CA ALA A 191 27.15 -1.71 -4.81
C ALA A 191 26.20 -1.22 -3.70
N ARG A 192 24.92 -0.96 -4.00
CA ARG A 192 23.90 -0.54 -3.03
C ARG A 192 22.55 -1.22 -3.34
N PRO A 193 21.97 -1.99 -2.41
CA PRO A 193 20.66 -2.61 -2.63
C PRO A 193 19.58 -1.52 -2.75
N LYS A 194 18.68 -1.63 -3.72
CA LYS A 194 17.53 -0.74 -3.96
C LYS A 194 16.22 -1.28 -3.37
N GLY A 195 16.29 -2.32 -2.53
CA GLY A 195 15.11 -2.87 -1.84
C GLY A 195 14.35 -3.84 -2.74
N ILE A 196 13.01 -3.89 -2.67
CA ILE A 196 12.23 -4.82 -3.51
C ILE A 196 12.43 -4.58 -5.02
N SER A 197 12.92 -3.38 -5.37
CA SER A 197 13.28 -3.02 -6.74
C SER A 197 14.46 -3.80 -7.30
N ASP A 198 15.27 -4.46 -6.45
CA ASP A 198 16.37 -5.33 -6.87
C ASP A 198 15.88 -6.64 -7.50
N LEU A 199 14.63 -7.03 -7.24
CA LEU A 199 13.99 -8.15 -7.93
C LEU A 199 13.67 -7.76 -9.37
N ASP A 200 14.06 -8.59 -10.33
CA ASP A 200 13.68 -8.46 -11.72
C ASP A 200 12.18 -8.78 -11.94
N LYS A 201 11.70 -8.60 -13.18
CA LYS A 201 10.28 -8.82 -13.49
C LYS A 201 9.86 -10.29 -13.32
N ARG A 202 10.77 -11.25 -13.56
CA ARG A 202 10.51 -12.68 -13.41
C ARG A 202 10.44 -13.03 -11.93
N GLU A 203 11.40 -12.60 -11.13
CA GLU A 203 11.46 -12.83 -9.69
C GLU A 203 10.23 -12.27 -8.97
N ARG A 204 9.77 -11.07 -9.33
CA ARG A 204 8.53 -10.49 -8.77
C ARG A 204 7.29 -11.32 -9.09
N VAL A 205 7.21 -11.88 -10.31
CA VAL A 205 6.08 -12.74 -10.70
C VAL A 205 6.11 -14.04 -9.91
N VAL A 206 7.29 -14.67 -9.75
CA VAL A 206 7.47 -15.90 -8.96
C VAL A 206 7.13 -15.67 -7.50
N LEU A 207 7.59 -14.57 -6.90
CA LEU A 207 7.26 -14.21 -5.52
C LEU A 207 5.76 -13.99 -5.34
N ALA A 208 5.12 -13.26 -6.26
CA ALA A 208 3.69 -13.01 -6.22
C ALA A 208 2.87 -14.30 -6.41
N ASP A 209 3.35 -15.24 -7.22
CA ASP A 209 2.75 -16.56 -7.40
C ASP A 209 2.90 -17.43 -6.15
N ALA A 210 4.08 -17.44 -5.52
CA ALA A 210 4.34 -18.18 -4.29
C ALA A 210 3.43 -17.71 -3.14
N LEU A 211 3.21 -16.39 -3.02
CA LEU A 211 2.26 -15.82 -2.06
C LEU A 211 0.81 -16.20 -2.38
N ARG A 212 0.40 -16.15 -3.65
CA ARG A 212 -0.98 -16.48 -4.08
C ARG A 212 -1.30 -17.96 -3.95
N SER A 213 -0.35 -18.82 -4.27
CA SER A 213 -0.51 -20.28 -4.20
C SER A 213 -0.40 -20.82 -2.77
N GLY A 214 0.03 -19.99 -1.81
CA GLY A 214 0.27 -20.43 -0.44
C GLY A 214 1.54 -21.27 -0.28
N ARG A 215 2.41 -21.31 -1.30
CA ARG A 215 3.75 -21.91 -1.18
C ARG A 215 4.63 -21.11 -0.23
N LEU A 216 4.54 -19.78 -0.31
CA LEU A 216 5.17 -18.87 0.64
C LEU A 216 4.20 -18.53 1.77
N THR A 217 4.52 -18.98 2.98
CA THR A 217 3.70 -18.75 4.18
C THR A 217 4.45 -17.93 5.22
N ILE A 218 3.70 -17.16 6.02
CA ILE A 218 4.22 -16.43 7.17
C ILE A 218 3.53 -16.99 8.41
N GLU A 219 4.30 -17.62 9.28
CA GLU A 219 3.81 -18.31 10.46
C GLU A 219 4.33 -17.64 11.73
N GLN A 220 3.46 -17.46 12.73
CA GLN A 220 3.90 -17.01 14.05
C GLN A 220 4.59 -18.14 14.79
N GLN A 221 5.82 -17.94 15.22
CA GLN A 221 6.56 -18.94 15.96
C GLN A 221 6.12 -18.96 17.43
N LYS A 222 5.70 -20.14 17.92
CA LYS A 222 5.35 -20.34 19.33
C LYS A 222 6.62 -20.61 20.16
N MET A 223 6.75 -19.86 21.26
CA MET A 223 7.79 -19.92 22.32
C MET A 223 9.23 -20.28 21.91
N GLY A 224 10.12 -19.29 22.07
CA GLY A 224 11.58 -19.40 21.98
C GLY A 224 12.16 -18.04 21.62
N ASP A 225 13.33 -17.68 22.18
CA ASP A 225 14.03 -16.47 21.78
C ASP A 225 14.66 -16.69 20.39
N LEU A 226 14.22 -15.89 19.41
CA LEU A 226 14.91 -15.78 18.13
C LEU A 226 16.21 -15.01 18.37
N ASN A 227 17.34 -15.71 18.28
CA ASN A 227 18.67 -15.12 18.39
C ASN A 227 19.17 -14.71 17.00
N LYS A 228 20.28 -13.98 16.93
CA LYS A 228 20.86 -13.50 15.66
C LYS A 228 21.11 -14.62 14.64
N THR A 229 21.40 -15.83 15.11
CA THR A 229 21.67 -17.02 14.30
C THR A 229 20.43 -17.88 14.03
N SER A 230 19.25 -17.45 14.49
CA SER A 230 18.02 -18.19 14.25
C SER A 230 17.54 -17.99 12.81
N PRO A 231 17.18 -19.07 12.09
CA PRO A 231 16.61 -18.95 10.76
C PRO A 231 15.18 -18.42 10.81
N ILE A 232 14.90 -17.44 9.97
CA ILE A 232 13.61 -16.72 9.91
C ILE A 232 12.98 -16.75 8.52
N ILE A 233 13.75 -17.05 7.48
CA ILE A 233 13.24 -17.31 6.13
C ILE A 233 13.79 -18.66 5.70
N PHE A 234 12.89 -19.59 5.38
CA PHE A 234 13.23 -20.91 4.88
C PHE A 234 12.87 -20.99 3.40
N GLY A 235 13.87 -21.25 2.57
CA GLY A 235 13.71 -21.52 1.15
C GLY A 235 13.02 -22.86 0.88
N GLU A 236 12.49 -23.00 -0.32
CA GLU A 236 12.03 -24.28 -0.87
C GLU A 236 13.20 -25.26 -0.98
N ALA A 237 12.88 -26.56 -1.06
CA ALA A 237 13.87 -27.56 -1.39
C ALA A 237 14.46 -27.26 -2.78
N PRO A 238 15.77 -27.46 -2.97
CA PRO A 238 16.40 -27.18 -4.25
C PRO A 238 15.87 -28.16 -5.31
N PRO A 239 15.80 -27.76 -6.59
CA PRO A 239 15.40 -28.66 -7.68
C PRO A 239 16.24 -29.94 -7.71
N GLU A 240 15.69 -31.05 -8.21
CA GLU A 240 16.41 -32.34 -8.34
C GLU A 240 17.71 -32.22 -9.16
N GLU A 241 17.76 -31.27 -10.09
CA GLU A 241 18.91 -30.96 -10.93
C GLU A 241 19.96 -30.05 -10.25
N SER A 242 19.68 -29.59 -9.04
CA SER A 242 20.56 -28.68 -8.29
C SER A 242 21.77 -29.40 -7.71
N MET A 243 22.93 -28.73 -7.74
CA MET A 243 24.15 -29.21 -7.08
C MET A 243 24.13 -29.10 -5.55
N HIS A 244 23.01 -28.63 -4.97
CA HIS A 244 22.86 -28.39 -3.54
C HIS A 244 21.90 -29.39 -2.91
N ALA A 245 22.32 -30.00 -1.80
CA ALA A 245 21.52 -31.00 -1.08
C ALA A 245 20.41 -30.39 -0.20
N ARG A 246 20.40 -29.06 -0.03
CA ARG A 246 19.50 -28.34 0.88
C ARG A 246 19.21 -26.93 0.36
N GLY A 247 18.01 -26.46 0.66
CA GLY A 247 17.52 -25.14 0.28
C GLY A 247 18.20 -24.04 1.08
N ARG A 248 18.13 -22.82 0.56
CA ARG A 248 18.64 -21.64 1.26
C ARG A 248 17.80 -21.34 2.50
N ARG A 249 18.42 -20.78 3.54
CA ARG A 249 17.70 -20.12 4.64
C ARG A 249 18.42 -18.83 5.04
N MET A 250 17.64 -17.84 5.47
CA MET A 250 18.16 -16.57 5.98
C MET A 250 18.01 -16.51 7.50
N LEU A 251 19.07 -16.05 8.15
CA LEU A 251 19.12 -15.82 9.59
C LEU A 251 18.70 -14.38 9.93
N VAL A 252 18.43 -14.11 11.22
CA VAL A 252 18.01 -12.77 11.69
C VAL A 252 19.03 -11.67 11.32
N ASP A 253 20.32 -12.00 11.30
CA ASP A 253 21.39 -11.06 10.92
C ASP A 253 21.53 -10.80 9.41
N GLY A 254 20.69 -11.45 8.59
CA GLY A 254 20.73 -11.36 7.13
C GLY A 254 21.69 -12.32 6.46
N THR A 255 22.41 -13.16 7.21
CA THR A 255 23.28 -14.20 6.65
C THR A 255 22.44 -15.28 5.98
N ILE A 256 22.89 -15.73 4.81
CA ILE A 256 22.25 -16.82 4.06
C ILE A 256 23.17 -18.04 4.14
N ASP A 257 22.60 -19.18 4.55
CA ASP A 257 23.27 -20.48 4.48
C ASP A 257 22.39 -21.50 3.71
N ARG A 258 22.90 -22.71 3.51
CA ARG A 258 22.21 -23.83 2.85
C ARG A 258 21.95 -25.00 3.78
N GLU A 259 21.47 -24.69 4.98
CA GLU A 259 21.03 -25.69 5.96
C GLU A 259 19.50 -25.67 6.12
N GLY A 260 18.79 -25.29 5.04
CA GLY A 260 17.33 -25.26 4.94
C GLY A 260 16.72 -26.65 4.69
N LEU A 261 15.58 -26.68 3.99
CA LEU A 261 14.88 -27.93 3.67
C LEU A 261 15.74 -28.81 2.76
N ALA A 262 15.93 -30.07 3.16
CA ALA A 262 16.57 -31.07 2.33
C ALA A 262 15.61 -31.58 1.25
N CYS A 263 16.16 -32.02 0.13
CA CYS A 263 15.46 -32.79 -0.88
C CYS A 263 15.11 -34.20 -0.38
#